data_AF-A0A7W4YQW4-F1
#
_entry.id   AF-A0A7W4YQW4-F1
#
_cell.length_a   1.000
_cell.length_b   1.000
_cell.length_c   1.000
_cell.angle_alpha   90.00
_cell.angle_beta   90.00
_cell.angle_gamma   90.00
#
_symmetry.space_group_name_H-M   'P 1'
#
loop_
_entity.id
_entity.type
_entity.pdbx_description
1 polymer ?
#
loop_
_entity_poly.entity_id
_entity_poly.type
_entity_poly.pdbx_seq_one_letter_code
_entity_poly.pdbx_strand_id
1 'polypeptide(L)'
;MPATAALYQFAHGRTGDKGDRSNISVIAYDPRDFDHLVAHVTEDAVRALFRERRPAAVTRYLVPSLHAMNFVLDGVLDGGVNDALNLDTHGKALSFRLLQLEIPLPPRLASGASEQP
;
A
#
# COMPACT_ATOMS: atom_id res chain seq x y z
N MET A 1 -0.10 -3.09 -23.07
CA MET A 1 -0.46 -3.06 -21.63
C MET A 1 -0.27 -1.62 -21.16
N PRO A 2 -1.16 -1.06 -20.33
CA PRO A 2 -0.92 0.27 -19.77
C PRO A 2 0.40 0.26 -19.00
N ALA A 3 1.19 1.33 -19.13
CA ALA A 3 2.42 1.45 -18.36
C ALA A 3 2.08 1.41 -16.86
N THR A 4 2.90 0.68 -16.09
CA THR A 4 2.77 0.56 -14.64
C THR A 4 3.94 1.26 -13.96
N ALA A 5 3.72 1.71 -12.74
CA ALA A 5 4.77 2.20 -11.88
C ALA A 5 4.49 1.84 -10.42
N ALA A 6 5.53 1.82 -9.61
CA ALA A 6 5.43 1.50 -8.20
C ALA A 6 4.71 2.60 -7.42
N LEU A 7 3.87 2.21 -6.46
CA LEU A 7 3.04 3.10 -5.65
C LEU A 7 3.84 4.19 -4.91
N TYR A 8 5.11 3.94 -4.55
CA TYR A 8 5.97 4.95 -3.92
C TYR A 8 6.14 6.24 -4.73
N GLN A 9 5.88 6.20 -6.03
CA GLN A 9 5.96 7.36 -6.92
C GLN A 9 4.73 8.28 -6.78
N PHE A 10 3.60 7.77 -6.29
CA PHE A 10 2.32 8.48 -6.21
C PHE A 10 1.85 8.71 -4.78
N ALA A 11 2.38 7.94 -3.83
CA ALA A 11 1.98 8.02 -2.42
C ALA A 11 3.17 7.79 -1.49
N HIS A 12 3.06 8.31 -0.28
CA HIS A 12 3.90 7.91 0.84
C HIS A 12 3.14 7.01 1.80
N GLY A 13 3.89 6.14 2.47
CA GLY A 13 3.38 5.14 3.38
C GLY A 13 3.83 5.43 4.81
N ARG A 14 2.93 5.28 5.78
CA ARG A 14 3.28 5.20 7.20
C ARG A 14 2.73 3.92 7.79
N THR A 15 3.49 3.31 8.69
CA THR A 15 3.07 2.10 9.40
C THR A 15 3.00 2.35 10.89
N GLY A 16 2.12 1.58 11.52
CA GLY A 16 2.11 1.36 12.95
C GLY A 16 1.73 -0.08 13.23
N ASP A 17 2.32 -0.67 14.25
CA ASP A 17 1.99 -2.02 14.71
C ASP A 17 1.35 -1.95 16.09
N LYS A 18 0.42 -2.86 16.35
CA LYS A 18 -0.17 -3.06 17.68
C LYS A 18 -0.54 -4.53 17.86
N GLY A 19 0.28 -5.25 18.62
CA GLY A 19 0.09 -6.68 18.85
C GLY A 19 0.37 -7.50 17.59
N ASP A 20 -0.64 -8.24 17.11
CA ASP A 20 -0.57 -9.05 15.87
C ASP A 20 -1.24 -8.37 14.67
N ARG A 21 -1.49 -7.06 14.78
CA ARG A 21 -2.07 -6.24 13.71
C ARG A 21 -1.07 -5.22 13.23
N SER A 22 -1.02 -5.04 11.92
CA SER A 22 -0.28 -3.96 11.28
C SER A 22 -1.27 -3.00 10.63
N ASN A 23 -1.10 -1.71 10.88
CA ASN A 23 -1.75 -0.65 10.11
C ASN A 23 -0.76 -0.03 9.13
N ILE A 24 -1.22 0.24 7.91
CA ILE A 24 -0.46 0.85 6.84
C ILE A 24 -1.30 1.95 6.21
N SER A 25 -0.94 3.19 6.48
CA SER A 25 -1.52 4.37 5.86
C SER A 25 -0.80 4.69 4.56
N VAL A 26 -1.55 4.88 3.48
CA VAL A 26 -1.10 5.34 2.15
C VAL A 26 -1.70 6.71 1.91
N ILE A 27 -0.88 7.71 1.67
CA ILE A 27 -1.31 9.09 1.49
C ILE A 27 -0.82 9.56 0.12
N ALA A 28 -1.73 9.98 -0.75
CA ALA A 28 -1.40 10.47 -2.08
C ALA A 28 -0.52 11.72 -2.00
N TYR A 29 0.48 11.84 -2.88
CA TYR A 29 1.23 13.10 -3.03
C TYR A 29 0.38 14.17 -3.71
N ASP A 30 -0.42 13.77 -4.69
CA ASP A 30 -1.33 14.64 -5.42
C ASP A 30 -2.79 14.20 -5.18
N PRO A 31 -3.65 15.09 -4.65
CA PRO A 31 -5.08 14.82 -4.48
C PRO A 31 -5.77 14.28 -5.74
N ARG A 32 -5.32 14.70 -6.93
CA ARG A 32 -5.91 14.29 -8.22
C ARG A 32 -5.68 12.82 -8.55
N ASP A 33 -4.68 12.20 -7.92
CA ASP A 33 -4.39 10.78 -8.11
C ASP A 33 -5.20 9.91 -7.13
N PHE A 34 -5.85 10.49 -6.12
CA PHE A 34 -6.48 9.74 -5.04
C PHE A 34 -7.51 8.72 -5.55
N ASP A 35 -8.43 9.13 -6.42
CA ASP A 35 -9.46 8.22 -6.96
C ASP A 35 -8.85 7.07 -7.77
N HIS A 36 -7.74 7.35 -8.48
CA HIS A 36 -6.97 6.34 -9.21
C HIS A 36 -6.30 5.35 -8.24
N LEU A 37 -5.69 5.86 -7.16
CA LEU A 37 -5.11 5.01 -6.12
C LEU A 37 -6.18 4.15 -5.44
N VAL A 38 -7.38 4.70 -5.18
CA VAL A 38 -8.50 3.95 -4.59
C VAL A 38 -8.98 2.84 -5.53
N ALA A 39 -8.95 3.03 -6.84
CA ALA A 39 -9.34 2.01 -7.81
C ALA A 39 -8.36 0.82 -7.85
N HIS A 40 -7.06 1.06 -7.64
CA HIS A 40 -6.01 0.05 -7.86
C HIS A 40 -5.39 -0.52 -6.58
N VAL A 41 -5.33 0.26 -5.50
CA VAL A 41 -4.82 -0.18 -4.20
C VAL A 41 -5.99 -0.76 -3.40
N THR A 42 -6.44 -1.95 -3.78
CA THR A 42 -7.58 -2.65 -3.17
C THR A 42 -7.14 -3.60 -2.06
N GLU A 43 -8.11 -4.07 -1.26
CA GLU A 43 -7.86 -5.10 -0.25
C GLU A 43 -7.29 -6.37 -0.88
N ASP A 44 -7.78 -6.76 -2.06
CA ASP A 44 -7.28 -7.93 -2.80
C ASP A 44 -5.86 -7.74 -3.31
N ALA A 45 -5.53 -6.56 -3.85
CA ALA A 45 -4.17 -6.24 -4.28
C ALA A 45 -3.18 -6.30 -3.12
N VAL A 46 -3.57 -5.73 -1.97
CA VAL A 46 -2.78 -5.79 -0.73
C VAL A 46 -2.68 -7.22 -0.22
N ARG A 47 -3.79 -7.98 -0.17
CA ARG A 47 -3.78 -9.40 0.25
C ARG A 47 -2.85 -10.24 -0.62
N ALA A 48 -2.86 -10.02 -1.93
CA ALA A 48 -1.97 -10.72 -2.87
C ALA A 48 -0.50 -10.38 -2.59
N LEU A 49 -0.19 -9.11 -2.38
CA LEU A 49 1.17 -8.63 -2.06
C LEU A 49 1.71 -9.21 -0.75
N PHE A 50 0.85 -9.37 0.25
CA PHE A 50 1.19 -9.93 1.56
C PHE A 50 0.90 -11.44 1.69
N ARG A 51 0.65 -12.15 0.58
CA ARG A 51 0.27 -13.58 0.59
C ARG A 51 1.25 -14.47 1.35
N GLU A 52 2.55 -14.17 1.27
CA GLU A 52 3.62 -14.89 1.99
C GLU A 52 3.41 -14.88 3.51
N ARG A 53 2.84 -13.80 4.05
CA ARG A 53 2.53 -13.63 5.49
C ARG A 53 1.15 -14.15 5.89
N ARG A 54 0.37 -14.66 4.93
CA ARG A 54 -0.96 -15.26 5.14
C ARG A 54 -1.89 -14.42 6.04
N PRO A 55 -2.16 -13.14 5.72
CA PRO A 55 -3.06 -12.29 6.50
C PRO A 55 -4.42 -12.97 6.68
N ALA A 56 -4.90 -13.03 7.92
CA ALA A 56 -6.24 -13.51 8.23
C ALA A 56 -7.29 -12.58 7.62
N ALA A 57 -7.11 -11.26 7.81
CA ALA A 57 -7.95 -10.24 7.22
C ALA A 57 -7.12 -9.06 6.70
N VAL A 58 -7.62 -8.42 5.65
CA VAL A 58 -7.12 -7.14 5.13
C VAL A 58 -8.34 -6.25 5.00
N THR A 59 -8.36 -5.15 5.77
CA THR A 59 -9.45 -4.17 5.73
C THR A 59 -8.93 -2.83 5.28
N ARG A 60 -9.61 -2.18 4.34
CA ARG A 60 -9.27 -0.86 3.80
C ARG A 60 -10.24 0.20 4.29
N TYR A 61 -9.70 1.23 4.93
CA TYR A 61 -10.44 2.41 5.37
C TYR A 61 -10.03 3.61 4.51
N LEU A 62 -10.98 4.20 3.80
CA LEU A 62 -10.74 5.42 3.03
C LEU A 62 -10.85 6.64 3.94
N VAL A 63 -9.94 7.59 3.78
CA VAL A 63 -9.97 8.90 4.46
C VAL A 63 -9.88 10.00 3.39
N PRO A 64 -10.98 10.27 2.66
CA PRO A 64 -10.96 11.17 1.50
C PRO A 64 -10.53 12.59 1.85
N SER A 65 -10.85 13.07 3.05
CA SER A 65 -10.44 14.40 3.54
C SER A 65 -8.92 14.59 3.61
N LEU A 66 -8.16 13.50 3.70
CA LEU A 66 -6.70 13.50 3.71
C LEU A 66 -6.10 12.90 2.43
N HIS A 67 -6.93 12.54 1.44
CA HIS A 67 -6.51 11.79 0.26
C HIS A 67 -5.69 10.56 0.63
N ALA A 68 -6.16 9.85 1.66
CA ALA A 68 -5.45 8.75 2.29
C ALA A 68 -6.29 7.48 2.39
N MET A 69 -5.62 6.35 2.52
CA MET A 69 -6.19 5.03 2.75
C MET A 69 -5.43 4.38 3.89
N ASN A 70 -6.11 3.77 4.84
CA ASN A 70 -5.49 3.00 5.90
C ASN A 70 -5.85 1.53 5.74
N PHE A 71 -4.85 0.67 5.65
CA PHE A 71 -5.00 -0.77 5.61
C PHE A 71 -4.74 -1.33 6.99
N VAL A 72 -5.62 -2.19 7.47
CA VAL A 72 -5.40 -2.98 8.68
C VAL A 72 -5.25 -4.44 8.25
N LEU A 73 -4.09 -5.00 8.54
CA LEU A 73 -3.76 -6.39 8.28
C LEU A 73 -3.71 -7.14 9.61
N ASP A 74 -4.57 -8.15 9.74
CA ASP A 74 -4.66 -9.01 10.92
C ASP A 74 -3.86 -10.31 10.71
N GLY A 75 -3.10 -10.75 11.72
CA GLY A 75 -2.38 -12.02 11.68
C GLY A 75 -1.14 -11.99 10.77
N VAL A 76 -0.52 -10.82 10.59
CA VAL A 76 0.62 -10.62 9.67
C VAL A 76 1.98 -10.63 10.39
N LEU A 77 1.98 -10.73 11.72
CA LEU A 77 3.19 -10.64 12.55
C LEU A 77 3.59 -11.99 13.17
N ASP A 78 3.15 -13.13 12.61
CA ASP A 78 3.53 -14.50 13.01
C ASP A 78 3.55 -14.71 14.54
N GLY A 79 2.50 -14.27 15.25
CA GLY A 79 2.40 -14.44 16.71
C GLY A 79 2.82 -13.21 17.54
N GLY A 80 3.21 -12.11 16.88
CA GLY A 80 3.43 -10.82 17.50
C GLY A 80 4.91 -10.43 17.63
N VAL A 81 5.12 -9.16 17.98
CA VAL A 81 6.41 -8.43 18.04
C VAL A 81 7.52 -9.15 18.85
N ASN A 82 7.19 -10.15 19.68
CA ASN A 82 8.14 -10.83 20.56
C ASN A 82 8.67 -12.20 20.08
N ASP A 83 8.08 -12.82 19.04
CA ASP A 83 8.52 -14.15 18.58
C ASP A 83 8.92 -14.19 17.10
N ALA A 84 8.80 -13.06 16.41
CA ALA A 84 9.19 -12.98 15.02
C ALA A 84 10.73 -12.87 14.90
N LEU A 85 11.36 -13.93 14.38
CA LEU A 85 12.71 -13.93 13.80
C LEU A 85 12.78 -13.05 12.52
N ASN A 86 11.98 -11.99 12.45
CA ASN A 86 11.89 -11.05 11.34
C ASN A 86 12.63 -9.77 11.73
N LEU A 87 13.62 -9.45 10.91
CA LEU A 87 14.64 -8.41 11.07
C LEU A 87 14.14 -6.96 11.15
N ASP A 88 12.85 -6.70 11.41
CA ASP A 88 12.32 -5.33 11.38
C ASP A 88 11.32 -5.06 12.51
N THR A 89 11.90 -4.71 13.66
CA THR A 89 11.26 -4.46 14.96
C THR A 89 10.31 -3.24 14.99
N HIS A 90 10.05 -2.56 13.85
CA HIS A 90 9.30 -1.29 13.85
C HIS A 90 8.24 -1.16 12.73
N GLY A 91 7.91 -2.23 12.01
CA GLY A 91 6.88 -2.19 10.96
C GLY A 91 7.22 -1.33 9.73
N LYS A 92 8.40 -0.68 9.70
CA LYS A 92 8.82 0.24 8.64
C LYS A 92 8.99 -0.48 7.29
N ALA A 93 9.45 -1.73 7.25
CA ALA A 93 9.49 -2.50 6.00
C ALA A 93 8.11 -2.78 5.41
N LEU A 94 7.03 -2.83 6.21
CA LEU A 94 5.71 -3.19 5.69
C LEU A 94 5.09 -2.08 4.84
N SER A 95 5.32 -0.80 5.18
CA SER A 95 4.92 0.31 4.31
C SER A 95 5.72 0.27 3.02
N PHE A 96 7.03 0.06 3.09
CA PHE A 96 7.86 -0.07 1.88
C PHE A 96 7.42 -1.25 1.00
N ARG A 97 7.03 -2.39 1.59
CA ARG A 97 6.43 -3.51 0.85
C ARG A 97 5.18 -3.07 0.10
N LEU A 98 4.25 -2.40 0.78
CA LEU A 98 3.01 -1.92 0.16
C LEU A 98 3.28 -0.86 -0.92
N LEU A 99 4.25 0.01 -0.72
CA LEU A 99 4.66 1.02 -1.69
C LEU A 99 5.38 0.45 -2.94
N GLN A 100 5.78 -0.82 -2.91
CA GLN A 100 6.28 -1.54 -4.10
C GLN A 100 5.15 -2.10 -4.98
N LEU A 101 3.88 -1.99 -4.56
CA LEU A 101 2.75 -2.42 -5.37
C LEU A 101 2.79 -1.69 -6.72
N GLU A 102 2.83 -2.45 -7.82
CA GLU A 102 2.72 -1.90 -9.15
C GLU A 102 1.26 -1.58 -9.46
N ILE A 103 1.01 -0.33 -9.86
CA ILE A 103 -0.29 0.13 -10.31
C ILE A 103 -0.16 0.75 -11.71
N PRO A 104 -1.23 0.77 -12.52
CA PRO A 104 -1.24 1.53 -13.76
C PRO A 104 -0.89 3.00 -13.53
N LEU A 105 -0.27 3.64 -14.51
CA LEU A 105 -0.02 5.08 -14.43
C LEU A 105 -1.34 5.85 -14.27
N PRO A 106 -1.37 6.87 -13.39
CA PRO A 106 -2.51 7.78 -13.30
C PRO A 106 -2.82 8.40 -14.67
N PRO A 107 -4.10 8.63 -15.03
CA PRO A 107 -4.50 9.14 -16.34
C PRO A 107 -3.72 10.38 -16.79
N ARG A 108 -3.43 11.30 -15.85
CA ARG A 108 -2.68 12.53 -16.11
C ARG A 108 -1.23 12.30 -16.60
N LEU A 109 -0.64 11.16 -16.23
CA LEU A 109 0.73 10.78 -16.62
C LEU A 109 0.72 9.80 -17.80
N ALA A 110 -0.34 9.01 -17.95
CA ALA A 110 -0.51 8.10 -19.07
C ALA A 110 -0.66 8.84 -20.41
N SER A 111 -1.31 10.01 -20.43
CA SER A 111 -1.53 10.82 -21.64
C SER A 111 -0.29 11.53 -22.18
N GLY A 112 0.80 11.60 -21.41
CA GLY A 112 2.08 12.19 -21.84
C GLY A 112 3.09 11.17 -22.40
N ALA A 113 2.80 9.87 -22.30
CA ALA A 113 3.70 8.80 -22.75
C ALA A 113 3.59 8.47 -24.25
N SER A 114 2.68 9.15 -24.98
CA SER A 114 2.45 8.95 -26.41
C SER A 114 3.19 9.93 -27.33
N GLU A 115 4.10 10.76 -26.81
CA GLU A 115 4.88 11.66 -27.66
C GLU A 115 6.32 11.80 -27.14
N GLN A 116 7.22 10.97 -27.68
CA GLN A 116 8.65 11.27 -27.73
C GLN A 116 9.15 10.95 -29.15
N PRO A 117 9.61 11.96 -29.92
CA PRO A 117 10.18 11.80 -31.26
C PRO A 117 11.58 11.17 -31.28
#